data_AF-A0A131Z6Q6-F1
#
_entry.id   AF-A0A131Z6Q6-F1
#
_cell.length_a   1.000
_cell.length_b   1.000
_cell.length_c   1.000
_cell.angle_alpha   90.00
_cell.angle_beta   90.00
_cell.angle_gamma   90.00
#
_symmetry.space_group_name_H-M   'P 1'
#
loop_
_entity.id
_entity.type
_entity.pdbx_description
1 polymer ?
#
loop_
_entity_poly.entity_id
_entity_poly.type
_entity_poly.pdbx_seq_one_letter_code
_entity_poly.pdbx_strand_id
1 'polypeptide(L)'
;MSGAVSVLALCVVATLFIFDPWMACGQLVTVIKEVNVTDQGQCHYNGTYYPKGNFSTWIPKCYMALCKSARKVLKIIECDAKPVHGCPLPPVPQDGYPACCPEPVC
;
A
#
# COMPACT_ATOMS: atom_id res chain seq x y z
N MET A 1 29.87 -26.88 34.74
CA MET A 1 28.86 -27.94 34.50
C MET A 1 27.68 -27.29 33.82
N SER A 2 27.48 -27.57 32.53
CA SER A 2 26.38 -27.07 31.73
C SER A 2 25.06 -27.67 32.20
N GLY A 3 24.06 -26.83 32.48
CA GLY A 3 22.69 -27.25 32.75
C GLY A 3 21.77 -26.66 31.68
N ALA A 4 21.28 -27.50 30.77
CA ALA A 4 20.22 -27.16 29.86
C ALA A 4 18.89 -27.14 30.64
N VAL A 5 18.16 -26.03 30.60
CA VAL A 5 16.77 -25.97 31.11
C VAL A 5 15.86 -25.75 29.91
N SER A 6 15.24 -26.85 29.49
CA SER A 6 14.15 -26.88 28.51
C SER A 6 12.88 -26.43 29.24
N VAL A 7 12.37 -25.24 28.92
CA VAL A 7 11.06 -24.78 29.41
C VAL A 7 10.09 -24.79 28.25
N LEU A 8 9.13 -25.70 28.37
CA LEU A 8 7.97 -25.89 27.53
C LEU A 8 7.38 -24.56 27.06
N ALA A 9 7.34 -24.40 25.73
CA ALA A 9 6.65 -23.33 25.04
C ALA A 9 5.14 -23.41 25.35
N LEU A 10 4.70 -22.61 26.31
CA LEU A 10 3.30 -22.24 26.50
C LEU A 10 2.86 -21.43 25.27
N CYS A 11 2.37 -22.13 24.25
CA CYS A 11 1.61 -21.54 23.15
C CYS A 11 0.31 -20.98 23.71
N VAL A 12 0.32 -19.73 24.16
CA VAL A 12 -0.91 -18.98 24.45
C VAL A 12 -0.82 -17.61 23.82
N VAL A 13 -1.80 -17.36 22.95
CA VAL A 13 -2.27 -16.07 22.43
C VAL A 13 -1.38 -15.38 21.40
N ALA A 14 -1.89 -15.36 20.16
CA ALA A 14 -1.99 -14.17 19.28
C ALA A 14 -1.77 -14.50 17.79
N THR A 15 -2.38 -15.58 17.27
CA THR A 15 -2.33 -15.90 15.83
C THR A 15 -3.72 -16.06 15.24
N LEU A 16 -4.61 -15.12 15.51
CA LEU A 16 -5.83 -14.96 14.71
C LEU A 16 -6.05 -13.46 14.48
N PHE A 17 -6.12 -13.08 13.20
CA PHE A 17 -6.48 -11.76 12.67
C PHE A 17 -5.40 -10.67 12.55
N ILE A 18 -4.33 -10.93 11.79
CA ILE A 18 -3.70 -9.86 10.97
C ILE A 18 -3.29 -10.44 9.61
N PHE A 19 -4.27 -10.92 8.85
CA PHE A 19 -4.16 -10.86 7.40
C PHE A 19 -5.14 -9.78 7.00
N ASP A 20 -4.67 -8.53 6.84
CA ASP A 20 -5.40 -7.54 6.06
C ASP A 20 -5.63 -8.18 4.69
N PRO A 21 -6.87 -8.56 4.30
CA PRO A 21 -7.14 -9.32 3.08
C PRO A 21 -7.06 -8.42 1.83
N TRP A 22 -6.30 -7.33 1.89
CA TRP A 22 -6.29 -6.27 0.88
C TRP A 22 -4.94 -6.10 0.20
N MET A 23 -4.15 -7.17 0.09
CA MET A 23 -3.28 -7.31 -1.07
C MET A 23 -4.12 -7.90 -2.20
N ALA A 24 -4.90 -7.04 -2.85
CA ALA A 24 -5.47 -7.37 -4.14
C ALA A 24 -4.31 -7.67 -5.10
N CYS A 25 -4.32 -8.85 -5.75
CA CYS A 25 -3.43 -9.11 -6.88
C CYS A 25 -3.63 -7.97 -7.90
N GLY A 26 -2.56 -7.32 -8.35
CA GLY A 26 -2.65 -6.20 -9.30
C GLY A 26 -2.45 -4.80 -8.72
N GLN A 27 -1.73 -4.66 -7.59
CA GLN A 27 -1.32 -3.36 -7.05
C GLN A 27 0.18 -3.31 -6.77
N LEU A 28 0.83 -2.22 -7.20
CA LEU A 28 2.24 -1.96 -6.93
C LEU A 28 2.37 -1.04 -5.71
N VAL A 29 3.00 -1.51 -4.64
CA VAL A 29 3.19 -0.74 -3.41
C VAL A 29 4.63 -0.24 -3.31
N THR A 30 4.83 1.07 -3.41
CA THR A 30 6.10 1.74 -3.20
C THR A 30 6.13 2.37 -1.80
N VAL A 31 7.11 1.98 -0.98
CA VAL A 31 7.30 2.53 0.38
C VAL A 31 8.56 3.38 0.41
N ILE A 32 8.39 4.67 0.65
CA ILE A 32 9.49 5.62 0.84
C ILE A 32 9.61 5.95 2.33
N LYS A 33 10.81 5.75 2.86
CA LYS A 33 11.17 6.10 4.24
C LYS A 33 11.92 7.43 4.26
N GLU A 34 11.92 8.08 5.42
CA GLU A 34 12.65 9.33 5.66
C GLU A 34 12.27 10.47 4.70
N VAL A 35 10.98 10.57 4.35
CA VAL A 35 10.50 11.70 3.54
C VAL A 35 10.53 13.00 4.34
N ASN A 36 10.73 14.11 3.64
CA ASN A 36 10.59 15.44 4.22
C ASN A 36 9.14 15.66 4.64
N VAL A 37 8.92 16.30 5.79
CA VAL A 37 7.58 16.58 6.32
C VAL A 37 7.47 18.08 6.56
N THR A 38 6.42 18.70 6.03
CA THR A 38 6.14 20.13 6.24
C THR A 38 5.58 20.37 7.63
N ASP A 39 5.56 21.62 8.09
CA ASP A 39 4.97 21.99 9.40
C ASP A 39 3.46 21.64 9.48
N GLN A 40 2.79 21.58 8.33
CA GLN A 40 1.40 21.14 8.20
C GLN A 40 1.24 19.61 8.21
N GLY A 41 2.33 18.86 8.34
CA GLY A 41 2.34 17.40 8.42
C GLY A 41 2.18 16.70 7.07
N GLN A 42 2.41 17.39 5.95
CA GLN A 42 2.39 16.80 4.61
C GLN A 42 3.75 16.16 4.31
N CYS A 43 3.76 15.06 3.54
CA CYS A 43 5.00 14.44 3.08
C CYS A 43 5.43 15.11 1.77
N HIS A 44 6.71 15.46 1.65
CA HIS A 44 7.29 16.00 0.43
C HIS A 44 8.25 14.97 -0.16
N TYR A 45 7.94 14.50 -1.36
CA TYR A 45 8.74 13.51 -2.08
C TYR A 45 8.74 13.82 -3.57
N ASN A 46 9.93 13.81 -4.18
CA ASN A 46 10.13 14.05 -5.62
C ASN A 46 9.40 15.31 -6.16
N GLY A 47 9.48 16.42 -5.43
CA GLY A 47 8.84 17.69 -5.80
C GLY A 47 7.32 17.74 -5.60
N THR A 48 6.70 16.70 -5.04
CA THR A 48 5.25 16.60 -4.83
C THR A 48 4.91 16.57 -3.35
N TYR A 49 3.85 17.29 -2.97
CA TYR A 49 3.32 17.33 -1.61
C TYR A 49 2.13 16.37 -1.48
N TYR A 50 2.20 15.51 -0.48
CA TYR A 50 1.23 14.47 -0.18
C TYR A 50 0.52 14.84 1.13
N PRO A 51 -0.81 15.03 1.13
CA PRO A 51 -1.55 15.38 2.35
C PRO A 51 -1.36 14.31 3.43
N LYS A 52 -1.43 14.74 4.69
CA LYS A 52 -1.36 13.84 5.85
C LYS A 52 -2.50 12.82 5.79
N GLY A 53 -2.18 11.54 6.03
CA GLY A 53 -3.16 10.46 5.98
C GLY A 53 -3.29 9.83 4.59
N ASN A 54 -4.41 9.17 4.34
CA ASN A 54 -4.72 8.53 3.07
C ASN A 54 -5.33 9.55 2.09
N PHE A 55 -4.97 9.46 0.81
CA PHE A 55 -5.70 10.12 -0.26
C PHE A 55 -5.65 9.29 -1.54
N SER A 56 -6.74 9.34 -2.29
CA SER A 56 -6.87 8.70 -3.61
C SER A 56 -6.81 9.75 -4.71
N THR A 57 -6.37 9.36 -5.89
CA THR A 57 -6.33 10.20 -7.09
C THR A 57 -7.17 9.60 -8.22
N TRP A 58 -7.32 10.35 -9.30
CA TRP A 58 -8.09 10.03 -10.51
C TRP A 58 -7.21 10.05 -11.76
N ILE A 59 -7.71 9.55 -12.89
CA ILE A 59 -7.04 9.65 -14.20
C ILE A 59 -6.62 11.10 -14.51
N PRO A 60 -5.42 11.35 -15.06
CA PRO A 60 -4.45 10.38 -15.60
C PRO A 60 -3.53 9.72 -14.58
N LYS A 61 -3.56 10.12 -13.31
CA LYS A 61 -2.70 9.55 -12.27
C LYS A 61 -3.55 8.73 -11.30
N CYS A 62 -3.73 7.43 -11.53
CA CYS A 62 -4.55 6.58 -10.67
C CYS A 62 -3.70 5.87 -9.61
N TYR A 63 -3.73 6.37 -8.37
CA TYR A 63 -3.03 5.77 -7.25
C TYR A 63 -3.70 6.15 -5.92
N MET A 64 -3.35 5.46 -4.85
CA MET A 64 -3.56 5.91 -3.48
C MET A 64 -2.23 6.20 -2.83
N ALA A 65 -2.16 7.22 -2.00
CA ALA A 65 -0.98 7.45 -1.19
C ALA A 65 -1.34 7.71 0.27
N LEU A 66 -0.42 7.30 1.15
CA LEU A 66 -0.53 7.41 2.58
C LEU A 66 0.72 8.07 3.14
N CYS A 67 0.57 9.32 3.59
CA CYS A 67 1.60 10.04 4.34
C CYS A 67 1.45 9.80 5.85
N LYS A 68 2.39 9.07 6.44
CA LYS A 68 2.55 8.93 7.89
C LYS A 68 3.64 9.89 8.38
N SER A 69 3.29 11.17 8.52
CA SER A 69 4.22 12.24 8.92
C SER A 69 4.96 11.97 10.23
N ALA A 70 4.28 11.43 11.24
CA ALA A 70 4.91 11.05 12.52
C ALA A 70 6.04 10.02 12.37
N ARG A 71 6.00 9.19 11.31
CA ARG A 71 7.02 8.18 11.02
C ARG A 71 7.92 8.59 9.84
N LYS A 72 7.67 9.75 9.22
CA LYS A 72 8.31 10.18 7.97
C LYS A 72 8.28 9.08 6.90
N VAL A 73 7.12 8.42 6.75
CA VAL A 73 6.92 7.36 5.75
C VAL A 73 5.83 7.79 4.78
N LEU A 74 6.11 7.69 3.48
CA LEU A 74 5.14 7.81 2.41
C LEU A 74 4.96 6.43 1.77
N LYS A 75 3.71 5.99 1.63
CA LYS A 75 3.36 4.84 0.80
C LYS A 75 2.61 5.32 -0.42
N ILE A 76 2.97 4.84 -1.60
CA ILE A 76 2.24 5.08 -2.85
C ILE A 76 1.83 3.71 -3.37
N ILE A 77 0.57 3.58 -3.75
CA ILE A 77 -0.05 2.33 -4.20
C ILE A 77 -0.64 2.61 -5.56
N GLU A 78 -0.04 2.02 -6.59
CA GLU A 78 -0.42 2.19 -8.00
C GLU A 78 -1.12 0.93 -8.50
N CYS A 79 -1.88 1.06 -9.59
CA CYS A 79 -2.43 -0.09 -10.28
C CYS A 79 -1.30 -0.87 -10.99
N ASP A 80 -1.23 -2.19 -10.81
CA ASP A 80 -0.38 -3.10 -11.59
C ASP A 80 -1.24 -3.84 -12.63
N ALA A 81 -1.87 -3.07 -13.51
CA ALA A 81 -2.70 -3.61 -14.58
C ALA A 81 -1.81 -4.14 -15.71
N LYS A 82 -1.76 -5.47 -15.87
CA LYS A 82 -1.04 -6.13 -16.96
C LYS A 82 -2.03 -6.92 -17.83
N PRO A 83 -1.96 -6.81 -19.17
CA PRO A 83 -2.71 -7.68 -20.05
C PRO A 83 -2.32 -9.14 -19.79
N VAL A 84 -3.31 -10.02 -19.64
CA VAL A 84 -3.11 -11.46 -19.54
C VAL A 84 -3.44 -12.07 -20.91
N HIS A 85 -2.73 -13.12 -21.32
CA HIS A 85 -2.94 -13.73 -22.63
C HIS A 85 -4.40 -14.20 -22.82
N GLY A 86 -5.12 -13.57 -23.76
CA GLY A 86 -6.54 -13.83 -24.01
C GLY A 86 -7.52 -12.96 -23.20
N CYS A 87 -7.04 -12.10 -22.30
CA CYS A 87 -7.88 -11.24 -21.46
C CYS A 87 -7.50 -9.76 -21.67
N PRO A 88 -8.29 -8.99 -22.45
CA PRO A 88 -8.03 -7.59 -22.67
C PRO A 88 -8.33 -6.75 -21.41
N LEU A 89 -7.66 -5.60 -21.30
CA LEU A 89 -8.01 -4.59 -20.29
C LEU A 89 -9.22 -3.80 -20.79
N PRO A 90 -10.27 -3.64 -19.97
CA PRO A 90 -11.40 -2.78 -20.31
C PRO A 90 -10.98 -1.30 -20.30
N PRO A 91 -11.81 -0.40 -20.86
CA PRO A 91 -11.62 1.04 -20.74
C PRO A 91 -11.54 1.45 -19.26
N VAL A 92 -10.63 2.37 -18.96
CA VAL A 92 -10.40 2.81 -17.57
C VAL A 92 -11.57 3.67 -17.07
N PRO A 93 -12.19 3.34 -15.93
CA PRO A 93 -13.23 4.17 -15.34
C PRO A 93 -12.71 5.54 -14.92
N GLN A 94 -13.49 6.60 -15.14
CA GLN A 94 -13.16 7.97 -14.71
C GLN A 94 -13.48 8.23 -13.23
N ASP A 95 -13.26 7.24 -12.37
CA ASP A 95 -13.52 7.32 -10.93
C ASP A 95 -12.20 7.39 -10.14
N GLY A 96 -12.29 7.54 -8.82
CA GLY A 96 -11.13 7.61 -7.94
C GLY A 96 -10.52 6.23 -7.72
N TYR A 97 -9.25 6.19 -7.36
CA TYR A 97 -8.62 4.94 -6.92
C TYR A 97 -9.43 4.32 -5.76
N PRO A 98 -9.73 3.01 -5.79
CA PRO A 98 -9.19 2.00 -6.71
C PRO A 98 -10.01 1.75 -7.99
N ALA A 99 -11.13 2.43 -8.18
CA ALA A 99 -12.03 2.19 -9.32
C ALA A 99 -11.42 2.58 -10.67
N CYS A 100 -10.44 3.50 -10.72
CA CYS A 100 -9.67 3.78 -11.93
C CYS A 100 -8.56 2.75 -12.25
N CYS A 101 -8.48 1.62 -11.53
CA CYS A 101 -7.58 0.52 -11.89
C CYS A 101 -8.29 -0.46 -12.85
N PRO A 102 -7.84 -0.61 -14.10
CA PRO A 102 -8.41 -1.59 -15.00
C PRO A 102 -7.93 -2.99 -14.63
N GLU A 103 -8.85 -3.93 -14.50
CA GLU A 103 -8.55 -5.35 -14.29
C GLU A 103 -8.81 -6.14 -15.58
N PRO A 104 -7.95 -7.12 -15.94
CA PRO A 104 -8.18 -7.93 -17.14
C PRO A 104 -9.46 -8.75 -16.99
N VAL A 105 -10.31 -8.73 -18.02
CA VAL A 105 -11.58 -9.46 -18.01
C VAL A 105 -11.47 -10.71 -18.86
N CYS A 106 -11.67 -11.85 -18.20
CA CYS A 106 -11.97 -13.17 -18.75
C CYS A 106 -12.98 -13.84 -17.80
#